data_AF-A0A4Z2IYE2-F1
#
_entry.id   AF-A0A4Z2IYE2-F1
#
_cell.length_a   1.000
_cell.length_b   1.000
_cell.length_c   1.000
_cell.angle_alpha   90.00
_cell.angle_beta   90.00
_cell.angle_gamma   90.00
#
_symmetry.space_group_name_H-M   'P 1'
#
loop_
_entity.id
_entity.type
_entity.pdbx_description
1 polymer ?
#
loop_
_entity_poly.entity_id
_entity_poly.type
_entity_poly.pdbx_seq_one_letter_code
_entity_poly.pdbx_strand_id
1 'polypeptide(L)'
;MRKVDSLLGDQKKRLLRRVTMSVQHQEALHVFPKMMADPLESGAVKVHLGGEGYNRKTLNRLKRSTPKQQDLKLSIETCRIYSLYHSLHHYKYHTFLHCKKEVRTSRSMLNVFRS
;
A
#
# COMPACT_ATOMS: atom_id res chain seq x y z
N MET A 1 -19.67 1.16 -3.43
CA MET A 1 -18.28 1.63 -3.30
C MET A 1 -18.10 2.86 -2.42
N ARG A 2 -18.93 3.92 -2.56
CA ARG A 2 -18.81 5.16 -1.79
C ARG A 2 -18.70 5.00 -0.26
N LYS A 3 -19.42 4.04 0.34
CA LYS A 3 -19.36 3.75 1.78
C LYS A 3 -17.97 3.29 2.25
N VAL A 4 -17.31 2.45 1.45
CA VAL A 4 -15.94 1.98 1.74
C VAL A 4 -14.94 3.11 1.58
N ASP A 5 -15.08 3.91 0.52
CA ASP A 5 -14.22 5.09 0.30
C ASP A 5 -14.29 6.08 1.48
N SER A 6 -15.51 6.37 1.97
CA SER A 6 -15.70 7.23 3.15
C SER A 6 -15.05 6.62 4.39
N LEU A 7 -15.31 5.34 4.67
CA LEU A 7 -14.75 4.65 5.84
C LEU A 7 -13.21 4.70 5.84
N LEU A 8 -12.57 4.37 4.71
CA LEU A 8 -11.10 4.42 4.59
C LEU A 8 -10.57 5.83 4.80
N GLY A 9 -11.23 6.83 4.20
CA GLY A 9 -10.87 8.23 4.35
C GLY A 9 -10.96 8.71 5.80
N ASP A 10 -12.04 8.37 6.49
CA ASP A 10 -12.28 8.77 7.87
C ASP A 10 -11.29 8.13 8.84
N GLN A 11 -10.98 6.85 8.67
CA GLN A 11 -9.96 6.18 9.48
C GLN A 11 -8.57 6.79 9.25
N LYS A 12 -8.19 7.09 8.01
CA LYS A 12 -6.92 7.79 7.71
C LYS A 12 -6.87 9.16 8.38
N LYS A 13 -7.95 9.96 8.31
CA LYS A 13 -8.02 11.26 8.99
C LYS A 13 -7.86 11.12 10.50
N ARG A 14 -8.47 10.10 11.12
CA ARG A 14 -8.32 9.83 12.55
C ARG A 14 -6.88 9.48 12.93
N LEU A 15 -6.18 8.68 12.12
CA LEU A 15 -4.78 8.33 12.37
C LEU A 15 -3.85 9.55 12.30
N LEU A 16 -4.05 10.43 11.32
CA LEU A 16 -3.26 11.67 11.18
C LEU A 16 -3.45 12.64 12.36
N ARG A 17 -4.54 12.53 13.14
CA ARG A 17 -4.71 13.29 14.38
C ARG A 17 -3.95 12.71 15.56
N ARG A 18 -3.57 11.43 15.52
CA ARG A 18 -2.85 10.74 16.60
C ARG A 18 -1.34 10.80 16.42
N VAL A 19 -0.86 10.96 15.19
CA VAL A 19 0.56 11.06 14.87
C VAL A 19 0.80 12.14 13.82
N THR A 20 1.74 13.03 14.10
CA THR A 20 2.25 13.99 13.13
C THR A 20 3.11 13.27 12.10
N MET A 21 2.51 12.95 10.96
CA MET A 21 3.20 12.38 9.81
C MET A 21 3.62 13.51 8.87
N SER A 22 4.93 13.67 8.63
CA SER A 22 5.45 14.69 7.73
C SER A 22 4.88 14.53 6.32
N VAL A 23 4.73 15.64 5.59
CA VAL A 23 4.23 15.62 4.21
C VAL A 23 5.09 14.71 3.32
N GLN A 24 6.42 14.75 3.51
CA GLN A 24 7.35 13.89 2.77
C GLN A 24 7.10 12.40 3.01
N HIS A 25 6.84 12.00 4.26
CA HIS A 25 6.48 10.61 4.56
C HIS A 25 5.12 10.22 3.99
N GLN A 26 4.14 11.12 4.01
CA GLN A 26 2.83 10.85 3.41
C GLN A 26 2.96 10.60 1.90
N GLU A 27 3.68 11.46 1.18
CA GLU A 27 3.90 11.30 -0.25
C GLU A 27 4.63 9.99 -0.56
N ALA A 28 5.68 9.65 0.19
CA ALA A 28 6.38 8.37 0.09
C ALA A 28 5.42 7.18 0.22
N LEU A 29 4.60 7.19 1.28
CA LEU A 29 3.61 6.14 1.55
C LEU A 29 2.48 6.10 0.52
N HIS A 30 2.26 7.14 -0.29
CA HIS A 30 1.23 7.14 -1.33
C HIS A 30 1.77 6.68 -2.68
N VAL A 31 3.06 6.90 -2.95
CA VAL A 31 3.72 6.50 -4.19
C VAL A 31 3.97 4.99 -4.22
N PHE A 32 4.40 4.41 -3.10
CA PHE A 32 4.90 3.04 -3.05
C PHE A 32 3.87 2.05 -2.44
N PRO A 33 3.26 1.16 -3.25
CA PRO A 33 2.23 0.25 -2.75
C PRO A 33 2.76 -0.94 -1.94
N LYS A 34 4.08 -1.12 -1.83
CA LYS A 34 4.71 -2.14 -0.99
C LYS A 34 5.47 -1.48 0.14
N MET A 35 5.32 -2.04 1.34
CA MET A 35 6.02 -1.63 2.54
C MET A 35 6.56 -2.90 3.21
N MET A 36 7.83 -2.88 3.58
CA MET A 36 8.48 -3.88 4.41
C MET A 36 9.10 -3.19 5.62
N ALA A 37 9.28 -3.93 6.70
CA ALA A 37 9.74 -3.39 7.96
C ALA A 37 10.70 -4.40 8.59
N ASP A 38 11.98 -4.03 8.64
CA ASP A 38 13.03 -4.84 9.23
C ASP A 38 13.35 -4.29 10.63
N PRO A 39 13.26 -5.12 11.68
CA PRO A 39 13.60 -4.70 13.04
C PRO A 39 15.09 -4.34 13.13
N LEU A 40 15.41 -3.33 13.93
CA LEU A 40 16.76 -2.96 14.31
C LEU A 40 16.93 -3.18 15.82
N GLU A 41 18.10 -3.65 16.22
CA GLU A 41 18.45 -3.90 17.64
C GLU A 41 18.25 -2.67 18.56
N SER A 42 18.26 -1.47 17.99
CA SER A 42 18.11 -0.18 18.70
C SER A 42 16.66 0.20 19.08
N GLY A 43 15.69 -0.70 19.01
CA GLY A 43 14.26 -0.37 19.22
C GLY A 43 13.64 0.48 18.10
N ALA A 44 14.35 0.54 16.96
CA ALA A 44 13.92 1.20 15.74
C ALA A 44 13.58 0.15 14.68
N VAL A 45 12.90 0.58 13.63
CA VAL A 45 12.52 -0.26 12.49
C VAL A 45 12.99 0.45 11.23
N LYS A 46 13.67 -0.30 10.36
CA LYS A 46 14.00 0.15 9.02
C LYS A 46 12.84 -0.22 8.11
N VAL A 47 12.13 0.79 7.62
CA VAL A 47 10.99 0.63 6.72
C VAL A 47 11.46 0.83 5.28
N HIS A 48 11.16 -0.15 4.44
CA HIS A 48 11.46 -0.15 3.01
C HIS A 48 10.17 0.04 2.22
N LEU A 49 10.08 1.15 1.48
CA LEU A 49 8.97 1.45 0.59
C LEU A 49 9.36 1.14 -0.86
N GLY A 50 8.50 0.40 -1.56
CA GLY A 50 8.75 -0.01 -2.93
C GLY A 50 7.51 -0.41 -3.72
N GLY A 51 7.76 -1.08 -4.83
CA GLY A 51 6.72 -1.43 -5.81
C GLY A 51 6.42 -0.29 -6.78
N GLU A 52 5.87 -0.65 -7.93
CA GLU A 52 5.51 0.33 -8.94
C GLU A 52 4.25 1.09 -8.54
N GLY A 53 4.32 2.42 -8.64
CA GLY A 53 3.17 3.29 -8.47
C GLY A 53 2.05 2.93 -9.45
N TYR A 54 0.83 3.33 -9.10
CA TYR A 54 -0.38 3.05 -9.88
C TYR A 54 -1.25 4.29 -10.01
N ASN A 55 -2.07 4.33 -11.05
CA ASN A 55 -3.08 5.37 -11.20
C ASN A 55 -4.21 5.14 -10.20
N ARG A 56 -4.44 6.07 -9.27
CA ARG A 56 -5.46 5.91 -8.21
C ARG A 56 -6.91 5.84 -8.72
N LYS A 57 -7.18 6.33 -9.95
CA LYS A 57 -8.51 6.26 -10.57
C LYS A 57 -8.72 4.92 -11.29
N THR A 58 -7.75 4.51 -12.10
CA THR A 58 -7.90 3.31 -12.97
C THR A 58 -7.29 2.04 -12.37
N LEU A 59 -6.54 2.16 -11.28
CA LEU A 59 -5.79 1.09 -10.59
C LEU A 59 -4.74 0.37 -11.46
N ASN A 60 -4.42 0.93 -12.62
CA ASN A 60 -3.38 0.40 -13.50
C ASN A 60 -1.99 0.82 -13.04
N ARG A 61 -1.02 -0.10 -13.17
CA ARG A 61 0.41 0.16 -12.94
C ARG A 61 0.89 1.29 -13.86
N LEU A 62 1.69 2.20 -13.32
CA LEU A 62 2.36 3.24 -14.09
C LEU A 62 3.63 2.64 -14.69
N LYS A 63 3.79 2.71 -16.02
CA LYS A 63 4.96 2.20 -16.75
C LYS A 63 6.22 3.10 -16.65
N ARG A 64 6.31 3.99 -15.66
CA ARG A 64 7.47 4.88 -15.51
C ARG A 64 8.64 4.11 -14.91
N SER A 65 9.87 4.61 -15.09
CA SER A 65 11.06 4.10 -14.41
C SER A 65 10.76 3.93 -12.92
N THR A 66 11.08 2.76 -12.38
CA THR A 66 10.79 2.41 -11.00
C THR A 66 11.46 3.45 -10.11
N PRO A 67 10.70 4.28 -9.35
CA PRO A 67 11.32 5.21 -8.43
C PRO A 67 12.18 4.41 -7.46
N LYS A 68 13.39 4.90 -7.18
CA LYS A 68 14.34 4.27 -6.25
C LYS A 68 13.59 3.99 -4.94
N GLN A 69 13.73 2.77 -4.42
CA GLN A 69 13.15 2.38 -3.14
C GLN A 69 13.50 3.43 -2.07
N GLN A 70 12.55 3.71 -1.18
CA GLN A 70 12.72 4.70 -0.13
C GLN A 70 12.79 4.02 1.23
N ASP A 71 13.90 4.27 1.92
CA ASP A 71 14.13 3.75 3.26
C ASP A 71 13.81 4.83 4.30
N LEU A 72 13.12 4.43 5.37
CA LEU A 72 12.78 5.28 6.50
C LEU A 72 13.22 4.58 7.79
N LYS A 73 13.73 5.33 8.77
CA LYS A 73 13.99 4.82 10.12
C LYS A 73 12.92 5.35 11.05
N LEU A 74 12.12 4.46 11.64
CA LEU A 74 10.99 4.80 12.51
C LEU A 74 11.12 4.10 13.86
N SER A 75 10.45 4.61 14.90
CA SER A 75 10.22 3.81 16.11
C SER A 75 9.20 2.70 15.84
N ILE A 76 9.21 1.64 16.63
CA ILE A 76 8.24 0.53 16.51
C ILE A 76 6.80 1.03 16.58
N GLU A 77 6.50 1.95 17.51
CA GLU A 77 5.17 2.54 17.66
C GLU A 77 4.75 3.33 16.41
N THR A 78 5.65 4.17 15.89
CA THR A 78 5.40 4.95 14.67
C THR A 78 5.20 4.03 13.47
N CYS A 79 5.99 2.97 13.35
CA CYS A 79 5.88 1.97 12.29
C CYS A 79 4.48 1.35 12.25
N ARG A 80 3.89 1.00 13.40
CA ARG A 80 2.52 0.44 13.46
C ARG A 80 1.49 1.36 12.80
N ILE A 81 1.60 2.66 13.08
CA ILE A 81 0.67 3.67 12.56
C ILE A 81 0.91 3.90 11.06
N TYR A 82 2.17 3.90 10.62
CA TYR A 82 2.53 4.02 9.21
C TYR A 82 2.03 2.82 8.40
N SER A 83 2.22 1.60 8.91
CA SER A 83 1.75 0.36 8.27
C SER A 83 0.23 0.34 8.13
N LEU A 84 -0.50 0.79 9.14
CA LEU A 84 -1.96 0.89 9.06
C LEU A 84 -2.40 1.97 8.06
N TYR A 85 -1.79 3.15 8.12
CA TYR A 85 -2.09 4.24 7.17
C TYR A 85 -1.82 3.82 5.72
N HIS A 86 -0.70 3.14 5.47
CA HIS A 86 -0.31 2.57 4.18
C HIS A 86 -1.34 1.56 3.67
N SER A 87 -1.72 0.59 4.53
CA SER A 87 -2.71 -0.43 4.20
C SER A 87 -4.06 0.18 3.82
N LEU A 88 -4.52 1.19 4.57
CA LEU A 88 -5.76 1.91 4.28
C LEU A 88 -5.68 2.70 2.97
N HIS A 89 -4.53 3.31 2.68
CA HIS A 89 -4.32 4.02 1.42
C HIS A 89 -4.42 3.07 0.21
N HIS A 90 -3.77 1.92 0.30
CA HIS A 90 -3.63 0.98 -0.81
C HIS A 90 -4.69 -0.12 -0.86
N TYR A 91 -5.63 -0.15 0.09
CA TYR A 91 -6.66 -1.18 0.21
C TYR A 91 -7.32 -1.50 -1.14
N LYS A 92 -7.85 -0.47 -1.82
CA LYS A 92 -8.54 -0.66 -3.12
C LYS A 92 -7.64 -1.23 -4.20
N TYR A 93 -6.38 -0.81 -4.22
CA TYR A 93 -5.41 -1.29 -5.21
C TYR A 93 -5.08 -2.78 -4.97
N HIS A 94 -4.82 -3.16 -3.73
CA HIS A 94 -4.53 -4.55 -3.38
C HIS A 94 -5.75 -5.45 -3.58
N THR A 95 -6.96 -5.01 -3.22
CA THR A 95 -8.20 -5.73 -3.54
C THR A 95 -8.37 -5.90 -5.05
N PHE A 96 -8.13 -4.86 -5.85
CA PHE A 96 -8.19 -4.95 -7.31
C PHE A 96 -7.17 -5.95 -7.87
N LEU A 97 -5.92 -5.92 -7.41
CA LEU A 97 -4.90 -6.88 -7.83
C LEU A 97 -5.29 -8.32 -7.47
N HIS A 98 -5.84 -8.52 -6.27
CA HIS A 98 -6.35 -9.82 -5.83
C HIS A 98 -7.46 -10.32 -6.76
N CYS A 99 -8.52 -9.52 -6.95
CA CYS A 99 -9.62 -9.88 -7.86
C CYS A 99 -9.13 -10.12 -9.29
N LYS A 100 -8.19 -9.31 -9.79
CA LYS A 100 -7.59 -9.48 -11.11
C LYS A 100 -6.80 -10.80 -11.23
N LYS A 101 -6.12 -11.23 -10.16
CA LYS A 101 -5.43 -12.53 -10.12
C LYS A 101 -6.45 -13.67 -10.14
N GLU A 102 -7.46 -13.63 -9.27
CA GLU A 102 -8.52 -14.65 -9.20
C GLU A 102 -9.19 -14.85 -10.56
N VAL A 103 -9.62 -13.77 -11.23
CA VAL A 103 -10.25 -13.87 -12.56
C VAL A 103 -9.32 -14.50 -13.60
N ARG A 104 -8.01 -14.21 -13.55
CA ARG A 104 -7.03 -14.83 -14.47
C ARG A 104 -6.89 -16.32 -14.19
N THR A 105 -6.80 -16.72 -12.91
CA THR A 105 -6.72 -18.12 -12.48
C THR A 105 -7.98 -18.89 -12.86
N SER A 106 -9.17 -18.33 -12.64
CA SER A 106 -10.43 -18.97 -13.04
C SER A 106 -10.51 -19.19 -14.56
N ARG A 107 -10.07 -18.19 -15.36
CA ARG A 107 -10.02 -18.31 -16.82
C ARG A 107 -9.03 -19.37 -17.31
N SER A 108 -7.84 -19.47 -16.68
CA SER A 108 -6.89 -20.51 -17.05
C SER A 108 -7.43 -21.91 -16.74
N MET A 109 -8.12 -22.10 -15.62
CA MET A 109 -8.74 -23.40 -15.29
C MET A 109 -9.84 -23.77 -16.29
N LEU A 110 -10.71 -22.83 -16.67
CA LEU A 110 -11.73 -23.05 -17.71
C LEU A 110 -11.13 -23.47 -19.06
N ASN A 111 -9.95 -22.96 -19.43
CA ASN A 111 -9.27 -23.37 -20.66
C ASN A 111 -8.69 -24.79 -20.57
N VAL A 112 -8.24 -25.21 -19.39
CA VAL A 112 -7.78 -26.60 -19.15
C VAL A 112 -8.95 -27.58 -19.28
N PHE A 113 -10.13 -27.26 -18.75
CA PHE A 113 -11.32 -28.12 -18.88
C PHE A 113 -11.94 -28.15 -20.28
N ARG A 114 -11.51 -27.26 -21.18
CA ARG A 114 -11.97 -27.20 -22.58
C ARG A 114 -11.03 -27.91 -23.56
N SER A 115 -9.87 -28.39 -23.09
CA SER A 115 -8.88 -29.12 -23.88
C SER A 115 -8.98 -30.61 -23.58
#